data_AF-A0A973WWN8-F1
#
_entry.id   AF-A0A973WWN8-F1
#
_cell.length_a   1.000
_cell.length_b   1.000
_cell.length_c   1.000
_cell.angle_alpha   90.00
_cell.angle_beta   90.00
_cell.angle_gamma   90.00
#
_symmetry.space_group_name_H-M   'P 1'
#
loop_
_entity.id
_entity.type
_entity.pdbx_description
1 polymer ?
#
loop_
_entity_poly.entity_id
_entity_poly.type
_entity_poly.pdbx_seq_one_letter_code
_entity_poly.pdbx_strand_id
1 'polypeptide(L)' 'MSYAYKLNEDVHHRAQGPQGRAEADEPAVYTIIQRMPIEADGRLRYRIRSKAGNIERVVTEEQLSYSQ' A
#
# COMPACT_ATOMS: atom_id res chain seq x y z
N MET A 1 7.79 7.77 -11.08
CA MET A 1 7.55 8.94 -10.22
C MET A 1 7.50 8.41 -8.80
N SER A 2 8.44 8.80 -7.93
CA SER A 2 8.39 8.41 -6.52
C SER A 2 7.33 9.28 -5.84
N TYR A 3 6.18 8.69 -5.54
CA TYR A 3 5.16 9.31 -4.73
C TYR A 3 5.50 9.17 -3.25
N ALA A 4 6.07 10.25 -2.68
CA ALA A 4 6.28 10.36 -1.25
C ALA A 4 4.92 10.57 -0.53
N TYR A 5 4.13 9.49 -0.41
CA TYR A 5 2.82 9.50 0.22
C TYR A 5 2.88 10.04 1.65
N LYS A 6 1.89 10.86 1.99
CA LYS A 6 1.73 11.49 3.30
C LYS A 6 0.96 10.57 4.24
N LEU A 7 1.14 10.83 5.53
CA LEU A 7 0.32 10.20 6.55
C LEU A 7 -1.15 10.56 6.36
N ASN A 8 -2.04 9.60 6.57
CA ASN A 8 -3.49 9.67 6.37
C ASN A 8 -3.93 9.85 4.91
N GLU A 9 -3.04 9.67 3.95
CA GLU A 9 -3.38 9.67 2.53
C GLU A 9 -3.99 8.32 2.12
N ASP A 10 -5.02 8.38 1.28
CA ASP A 10 -5.69 7.19 0.78
C ASP A 10 -5.01 6.67 -0.49
N VAL A 11 -4.85 5.35 -0.54
CA VAL A 11 -4.11 4.64 -1.58
C VAL A 11 -4.80 3.32 -1.91
N HIS A 12 -4.70 2.92 -3.17
CA HIS A 12 -5.03 1.56 -3.59
C HIS A 12 -3.79 0.68 -3.52
N HIS A 13 -3.93 -0.49 -2.89
CA HIS A 13 -2.90 -1.51 -2.89
C HIS A 13 -3.05 -2.43 -4.11
N ARG A 14 -1.97 -2.58 -4.88
CA ARG A 14 -1.87 -3.50 -6.01
C ARG A 14 -1.20 -4.78 -5.54
N ALA A 15 -1.98 -5.83 -5.31
CA ALA A 15 -1.43 -7.14 -4.96
C ALA A 15 -0.58 -7.68 -6.12
N GLN A 16 0.72 -7.87 -5.90
CA GLN A 16 1.58 -8.64 -6.82
C GLN A 16 1.49 -10.13 -6.45
N GLY A 17 0.37 -10.76 -6.79
CA GLY A 17 0.18 -12.21 -6.66
C GLY A 17 0.53 -12.95 -7.96
N PRO A 18 0.94 -14.23 -7.89
CA PRO A 18 0.94 -15.09 -9.07
C PRO A 18 -0.47 -15.08 -9.68
N GLN A 19 -0.57 -14.80 -10.99
CA GLN A 19 -1.82 -14.84 -11.74
C GLN A 19 -2.52 -16.19 -11.50
N GLY A 20 -3.62 -16.20 -10.73
CA GLY A 20 -4.42 -17.42 -10.55
C GLY A 20 -5.04 -17.67 -9.18
N ARG A 21 -4.69 -16.91 -8.12
CA ARG A 21 -5.50 -16.91 -6.88
C ARG A 21 -6.47 -15.75 -6.91
N ALA A 22 -7.67 -16.03 -7.38
CA ALA A 22 -8.82 -15.16 -7.25
C ALA A 22 -9.24 -15.06 -5.78
N GLU A 23 -8.57 -14.22 -5.02
CA GLU A 23 -9.30 -13.39 -4.08
C GLU A 23 -9.28 -12.00 -4.68
N ALA A 24 -10.29 -11.77 -5.52
CA ALA A 24 -10.74 -10.44 -5.87
C ALA A 24 -11.29 -9.81 -4.58
N ASP A 25 -10.39 -9.48 -3.64
CA ASP A 25 -10.69 -8.44 -2.69
C ASP A 25 -11.01 -7.22 -3.55
N GLU A 26 -12.19 -6.63 -3.34
CA GLU A 26 -12.59 -5.35 -3.91
C GLU A 26 -11.40 -4.38 -3.92
N PRO A 27 -11.32 -3.42 -4.85
CA PRO A 27 -10.26 -2.41 -4.88
C PRO A 27 -10.24 -1.63 -3.54
N ALA A 28 -9.57 -2.21 -2.55
CA ALA A 28 -9.70 -1.81 -1.17
C ALA A 28 -8.88 -0.53 -1.03
N VAL A 29 -9.56 0.53 -0.60
CA VAL A 29 -8.91 1.77 -0.23
C VAL A 29 -8.23 1.53 1.11
N TYR A 30 -6.94 1.75 1.14
CA TYR A 30 -6.14 1.76 2.35
C TYR A 30 -5.73 3.20 2.66
N THR A 31 -5.37 3.44 3.91
CA THR A 31 -4.83 4.71 4.37
C THR A 31 -3.39 4.51 4.84
N ILE A 32 -2.49 5.42 4.48
CA ILE A 32 -1.10 5.44 4.94
C ILE A 32 -1.09 5.77 6.44
N ILE A 33 -0.70 4.82 7.27
CA ILE A 33 -0.64 5.00 8.73
C ILE A 33 0.79 5.16 9.25
N GLN A 34 1.80 4.81 8.45
CA GLN A 34 3.20 5.03 8.81
C GLN A 34 4.10 5.00 7.58
N ARG A 35 5.11 5.88 7.54
CA ARG A 35 6.26 5.75 6.65
C ARG A 35 7.35 4.97 7.38
N MET A 36 7.80 3.87 6.79
CA MET A 36 8.85 3.03 7.37
C MET A 36 10.23 3.65 7.11
N PRO A 37 11.23 3.35 7.94
CA PRO A 37 12.63 3.68 7.67
C PRO A 37 13.08 3.11 6.32
N ILE A 38 13.95 3.84 5.63
CA ILE A 38 14.56 3.37 4.38
C ILE A 38 15.66 2.36 4.74
N GLU A 39 15.57 1.15 4.21
CA GLU A 39 16.58 0.11 4.40
C GLU A 39 17.72 0.23 3.39
N ALA A 40 18.71 -0.67 3.45
CA ALA A 40 19.90 -0.64 2.60
C ALA A 40 19.59 -0.71 1.09
N ASP A 41 18.40 -1.16 0.70
CA ASP A 41 17.92 -1.20 -0.68
C ASP A 41 17.40 0.14 -1.22
N GLY A 42 17.35 1.18 -0.37
CA GLY A 42 16.94 2.53 -0.75
C GLY A 42 15.45 2.67 -1.06
N ARG A 43 14.63 1.63 -0.83
CA ARG A 43 13.21 1.62 -1.21
C ARG A 43 12.33 2.18 -0.09
N LEU A 44 11.39 3.04 -0.47
CA LEU A 44 10.36 3.53 0.43
C LEU A 44 9.32 2.44 0.70
N ARG A 45 9.07 2.21 1.98
CA ARG A 45 8.01 1.33 2.47
C ARG A 45 7.01 2.12 3.31
N TYR A 46 5.75 1.74 3.20
CA TYR A 46 4.67 2.34 3.95
C TYR A 46 3.90 1.23 4.67
N ARG A 47 3.45 1.52 5.88
CA ARG A 47 2.41 0.74 6.53
C ARG A 47 1.07 1.35 6.16
N ILE A 48 0.21 0.53 5.60
CA ILE A 48 -1.14 0.90 5.17
C ILE A 48 -2.16 0.12 5.98
N ARG A 49 -3.32 0.72 6.23
CA ARG A 49 -4.45 0.08 6.93
C ARG A 49 -5.70 0.15 6.06
N SER A 50 -6.41 -0.97 5.94
CA SER A 50 -7.67 -1.02 5.21
C SER A 50 -8.71 -0.10 5.86
N LYS A 51 -9.55 0.57 5.06
CA LYS A 51 -10.71 1.30 5.59
C LYS A 51 -11.86 0.38 5.99
N ALA A 52 -11.98 -0.77 5.34
CA ALA A 52 -13.09 -1.70 5.54
C ALA A 52 -12.83 -2.72 6.67
N GLY A 53 -11.64 -2.71 7.28
CA GLY A 53 -11.31 -3.63 8.36
C GLY A 53 -9.97 -3.34 9.02
N ASN A 54 -9.61 -4.14 10.03
CA ASN A 54 -8.39 -3.95 10.83
C ASN A 54 -7.15 -4.62 10.21
N ILE A 55 -7.08 -4.67 8.88
CA ILE A 55 -5.96 -5.28 8.16
C ILE A 55 -4.89 -4.22 7.92
N GLU A 56 -3.70 -4.45 8.46
CA GLU A 56 -2.50 -3.65 8.20
C GLU A 56 -1.51 -4.42 7.31
N ARG A 57 -0.85 -3.72 6.40
CA ARG A 57 0.16 -4.30 5.50
C ARG A 57 1.34 -3.35 5.34
N VAL A 58 2.53 -3.90 5.13
CA VAL A 58 3.72 -3.12 4.74
C VAL A 58 3.94 -3.33 3.25
N VAL A 59 4.01 -2.22 2.51
CA VAL A 59 4.07 -2.22 1.04
C VAL A 59 5.13 -1.25 0.56
N THR A 60 5.68 -1.50 -0.61
CA THR A 60 6.56 -0.56 -1.31
C THR A 60 5.75 0.45 -2.11
N GLU A 61 6.37 1.57 -2.47
CA GLU A 61 5.77 2.61 -3.31
C GLU A 61 5.23 2.08 -4.65
N GLU A 62 5.90 1.09 -5.24
CA GLU A 62 5.49 0.44 -6.51
C GLU A 62 4.21 -0.40 -6.39
N GLN A 63 3.84 -0.80 -5.17
CA GLN A 63 2.62 -1.56 -4.87
C GLN A 63 1.43 -0.64 -4.55
N LEU A 64 1.62 0.67 -4.61
CA LEU A 64 0.59 1.66 -4.34
C LEU A 64 0.20 2.43 -5.60
N SER A 65 -1.06 2.83 -5.65
CA SER A 65 -1.53 3.84 -6.60
C SER A 65 -2.47 4.81 -5.90
N TYR A 66 -2.52 6.05 -6.39
CA TYR A 66 -3.45 7.05 -5.89
C TYR A 66 -4.90 6.58 -5.98
N SER A 67 -5.66 6.72 -4.90
CA SER A 67 -7.12 6.74 -4.95
C SER A 67 -7.54 8.18 -5.22
N GLN A 68 -8.17 8.45 -6.36
CA GLN A 68 -8.74 9.77 -6.68
C GLN A 68 -9.94 10.10 -5.79
#